data_AF-A0A2W5YXA8-F1
#
_entry.id   AF-A0A2W5YXA8-F1
#
_cell.length_a   1.000
_cell.length_b   1.000
_cell.length_c   1.000
_cell.angle_alpha   90.00
_cell.angle_beta   90.00
_cell.angle_gamma   90.00
#
_symmetry.space_group_name_H-M   'P 1'
#
loop_
_entity.id
_entity.type
_entity.pdbx_description
1 polymer ?
#
loop_
_entity_poly.entity_id
_entity_poly.type
_entity_poly.pdbx_seq_one_letter_code
_entity_poly.pdbx_strand_id
1 'polypeptide(L)'
;PVTTSFYDEKENWRPGHIALADDADLLLIAPATAHVIAELAHGLANHPLTAIALATRAPILIAPAMNGKMWEHAATQENVEKLKTRGVEFIGPEAGMLACGYEGVGRLWKVDDIAFRAEFLLRQHDRLIA
;
A
#
# COMPACT_ATOMS: atom_id res chain seq x y z
N PRO A 1 0.98 -4.97 16.74
CA PRO A 1 2.05 -4.09 17.27
C PRO A 1 2.10 -2.81 16.42
N VAL A 2 2.77 -1.76 16.89
CA VAL A 2 3.04 -0.54 16.09
C VAL A 2 4.54 -0.47 15.85
N THR A 3 4.95 -0.32 14.59
CA THR A 3 6.35 -0.23 14.16
C THR A 3 6.53 1.04 13.34
N THR A 4 7.50 1.86 13.73
CA THR A 4 7.83 3.15 13.10
C THR A 4 9.24 3.18 12.53
N SER A 5 10.14 2.35 13.04
CA SER A 5 11.51 2.19 12.55
C SER A 5 12.02 0.77 12.75
N PHE A 6 13.12 0.41 12.10
CA PHE A 6 13.79 -0.88 12.33
C PHE A 6 14.32 -1.03 13.76
N TYR A 7 14.51 0.06 14.50
CA TYR A 7 14.93 0.02 15.90
C TYR A 7 13.80 -0.42 16.85
N ASP A 8 12.54 -0.40 16.39
CA ASP A 8 11.40 -0.91 17.17
C ASP A 8 11.33 -2.45 17.12
N GLU A 9 12.19 -3.08 16.30
CA GLU A 9 12.30 -4.53 16.24
C GLU A 9 12.99 -5.04 17.50
N LYS A 10 12.33 -5.99 18.19
CA LYS A 10 12.98 -6.71 19.28
C LYS A 10 14.16 -7.49 18.70
N GLU A 11 15.32 -7.43 19.34
CA GLU A 11 16.48 -8.27 19.02
C GLU A 11 16.11 -9.75 19.23
N ASN A 12 15.54 -10.35 18.20
CA ASN A 12 15.16 -11.74 18.13
C ASN A 12 15.80 -12.36 16.88
N TRP A 13 15.90 -13.68 16.85
CA TRP A 13 16.43 -14.43 15.69
C TRP A 13 15.61 -14.24 14.40
N ARG A 14 14.38 -13.72 14.52
CA ARG A 14 13.54 -13.28 13.39
C ARG A 14 13.45 -11.75 13.39
N PRO A 15 13.89 -11.07 12.30
CA PRO A 15 13.66 -9.64 12.12
C PRO A 15 12.16 -9.32 12.18
N GLY A 16 11.81 -8.20 12.82
CA GLY A 16 10.42 -7.84 13.09
C GLY A 16 9.59 -7.64 11.81
N HIS A 17 10.16 -6.98 10.79
CA HIS A 17 9.51 -6.82 9.48
C HIS A 17 9.27 -8.15 8.75
N ILE A 18 10.14 -9.15 8.91
CA ILE A 18 9.93 -10.48 8.32
C ILE A 18 8.79 -11.20 9.03
N ALA A 19 8.76 -11.15 10.37
CA ALA A 19 7.66 -11.75 11.14
C ALA A 19 6.30 -11.13 10.75
N LEU A 20 6.23 -9.80 10.62
CA LEU A 20 5.01 -9.12 10.17
C LEU A 20 4.63 -9.49 8.73
N ALA A 21 5.61 -9.67 7.85
CA ALA A 21 5.39 -10.05 6.47
C ALA A 21 4.87 -11.49 6.31
N ASP A 22 5.37 -12.41 7.15
CA ASP A 22 4.96 -13.81 7.21
C ASP A 22 3.56 -13.97 7.83
N ASP A 23 3.23 -13.15 8.84
CA ASP A 23 1.96 -13.26 9.59
C ASP A 23 0.78 -12.55 8.90
N ALA A 24 1.02 -11.70 7.90
CA ALA A 24 -0.03 -10.92 7.26
C ALA A 24 -0.86 -11.75 6.26
N ASP A 25 -2.19 -11.67 6.36
CA ASP A 25 -3.12 -12.20 5.34
C ASP A 25 -3.44 -11.16 4.23
N LEU A 26 -3.16 -9.87 4.50
CA LEU A 26 -3.29 -8.75 3.57
C LEU A 26 -2.39 -7.60 4.05
N LEU A 27 -1.67 -6.96 3.13
CA LEU A 27 -1.01 -5.68 3.40
C LEU A 27 -1.79 -4.52 2.79
N LEU A 28 -2.43 -3.70 3.64
CA LEU A 28 -3.11 -2.47 3.23
C LEU A 28 -2.22 -1.25 3.47
N ILE A 29 -2.02 -0.43 2.43
CA ILE A 29 -1.30 0.86 2.51
C ILE A 29 -2.27 2.00 2.23
N ALA A 30 -2.69 2.71 3.29
CA ALA A 30 -3.69 3.78 3.22
C ALA A 30 -3.37 4.94 4.20
N PRO A 31 -3.06 6.16 3.73
CA PRO A 31 -2.81 6.52 2.34
C PRO A 31 -1.44 6.01 1.84
N ALA A 32 -1.35 5.72 0.54
CA ALA A 32 -0.08 5.56 -0.16
C ALA A 32 0.29 6.84 -0.92
N THR A 33 1.45 7.41 -0.62
CA THR A 33 1.97 8.59 -1.32
C THR A 33 2.66 8.19 -2.63
N ALA A 34 2.92 9.15 -3.51
CA ALA A 34 3.70 8.91 -4.73
C ALA A 34 5.10 8.32 -4.42
N HIS A 35 5.70 8.73 -3.29
CA HIS A 35 7.00 8.25 -2.84
C HIS A 35 6.97 6.75 -2.51
N VAL A 36 6.02 6.33 -1.67
CA VAL A 36 5.86 4.91 -1.31
C VAL A 36 5.57 4.06 -2.55
N ILE A 37 4.70 4.54 -3.46
CA ILE A 37 4.42 3.85 -4.73
C ILE A 37 5.68 3.67 -5.56
N ALA A 38 6.54 4.69 -5.65
CA ALA A 38 7.81 4.60 -6.35
C ALA A 38 8.76 3.59 -5.68
N GLU A 39 8.92 3.65 -4.35
CA GLU A 39 9.78 2.71 -3.63
C GLU A 39 9.36 1.25 -3.88
N LEU A 40 8.06 0.94 -3.79
CA LEU A 40 7.53 -0.40 -4.06
C LEU A 40 7.72 -0.82 -5.52
N ALA A 41 7.44 0.08 -6.48
CA ALA A 41 7.59 -0.20 -7.90
C ALA A 41 9.05 -0.54 -8.27
N HIS A 42 10.01 0.05 -7.55
CA HIS A 42 11.44 -0.14 -7.77
C HIS A 42 12.09 -1.16 -6.80
N GLY A 43 11.34 -1.75 -5.88
CA GLY A 43 11.85 -2.77 -4.95
C GLY A 43 12.81 -2.21 -3.89
N LEU A 44 12.62 -0.96 -3.47
CA LEU A 44 13.38 -0.33 -2.40
C LEU A 44 12.81 -0.75 -1.04
N ALA A 45 13.68 -0.99 -0.04
CA ALA A 45 13.31 -1.48 1.29
C ALA A 45 13.98 -0.66 2.40
N ASN A 46 13.83 0.66 2.34
CA ASN A 46 14.57 1.61 3.19
C ASN A 46 13.95 1.79 4.59
N HIS A 47 12.71 1.32 4.82
CA HIS A 47 12.00 1.44 6.09
C HIS A 47 11.05 0.25 6.29
N PRO A 48 10.52 0.02 7.51
CA PRO A 48 9.74 -1.19 7.82
C PRO A 48 8.59 -1.45 6.85
N LEU A 49 7.78 -0.44 6.50
CA LEU A 49 6.67 -0.62 5.54
C LEU A 49 7.13 -1.17 4.18
N THR A 50 8.19 -0.62 3.57
CA THR A 50 8.66 -1.07 2.25
C THR A 50 9.40 -2.42 2.34
N ALA A 51 10.08 -2.70 3.45
CA ALA A 51 10.67 -4.01 3.72
C ALA A 51 9.61 -5.11 3.88
N ILE A 52 8.53 -4.83 4.64
CA ILE A 52 7.39 -5.74 4.80
C ILE A 52 6.74 -5.99 3.44
N ALA A 53 6.47 -4.93 2.66
CA ALA A 53 5.84 -5.05 1.35
C ALA A 53 6.68 -5.86 0.35
N LEU A 54 8.01 -5.77 0.41
CA LEU A 54 8.90 -6.54 -0.45
C LEU A 54 9.00 -8.03 -0.02
N ALA A 55 8.85 -8.30 1.28
CA ALA A 55 8.98 -9.65 1.83
C ALA A 55 7.67 -10.45 1.87
N THR A 56 6.51 -9.78 1.98
CA THR A 56 5.24 -10.46 2.20
C THR A 56 4.80 -11.27 0.98
N ARG A 57 4.14 -12.40 1.25
CA ARG A 57 3.44 -13.21 0.23
C ARG A 57 1.94 -12.91 0.19
N ALA A 58 1.46 -12.09 1.11
CA ALA A 58 0.08 -11.66 1.16
C ALA A 58 -0.28 -10.79 -0.05
N PRO A 59 -1.55 -10.75 -0.46
CA PRO A 59 -2.02 -9.71 -1.37
C PRO A 59 -1.71 -8.31 -0.81
N ILE A 60 -1.44 -7.36 -1.70
CA ILE A 60 -1.18 -5.96 -1.35
C ILE A 60 -2.30 -5.10 -1.93
N LEU A 61 -2.95 -4.30 -1.07
CA LEU A 61 -3.94 -3.30 -1.46
C LEU A 61 -3.39 -1.89 -1.18
N ILE A 62 -3.39 -1.06 -2.21
CA ILE A 62 -2.90 0.33 -2.13
C ILE A 62 -4.06 1.30 -2.29
N ALA A 63 -4.24 2.19 -1.31
CA ALA A 63 -5.16 3.32 -1.38
C ALA A 63 -4.38 4.63 -1.54
N PRO A 64 -4.13 5.09 -2.78
CA PRO A 64 -3.31 6.28 -3.03
C PRO A 64 -3.98 7.57 -2.54
N ALA A 65 -3.17 8.53 -2.08
CA ALA A 65 -3.62 9.89 -1.83
C ALA A 65 -2.48 10.89 -2.06
N MET A 66 -2.72 11.87 -2.94
CA MET A 66 -1.75 12.90 -3.31
C MET A 66 -2.43 14.04 -4.09
N ASN A 67 -1.70 15.13 -4.33
CA ASN A 67 -2.17 16.18 -5.24
C ASN A 67 -2.43 15.60 -6.65
N GLY A 68 -3.46 16.08 -7.36
CA GLY A 68 -3.80 15.54 -8.68
C GLY A 68 -2.67 15.64 -9.71
N LYS A 69 -1.84 16.69 -9.67
CA LYS A 69 -0.65 16.80 -10.53
C LYS A 69 0.39 15.72 -10.23
N MET A 70 0.51 15.31 -8.97
CA MET A 70 1.41 14.19 -8.60
C MET A 70 0.82 12.86 -9.06
N TRP A 71 -0.50 12.70 -8.99
CA TRP A 71 -1.18 11.50 -9.48
C TRP A 71 -1.03 11.37 -11.00
N GLU A 72 -1.34 12.42 -11.76
CA GLU A 72 -1.28 12.45 -13.23
C GLU A 72 0.16 12.42 -13.77
N HIS A 73 1.17 12.62 -12.93
CA HIS A 73 2.56 12.60 -13.37
C HIS A 73 2.94 11.24 -13.98
N ALA A 74 3.60 11.25 -15.14
CA ALA A 74 3.95 10.05 -15.89
C ALA A 74 4.68 9.00 -15.03
N ALA A 75 5.67 9.42 -14.23
CA ALA A 75 6.39 8.52 -13.33
C ALA A 75 5.48 7.84 -12.28
N THR A 76 4.46 8.54 -11.78
CA THR A 76 3.49 7.95 -10.84
C THR A 76 2.63 6.91 -11.56
N GLN A 77 2.09 7.25 -12.74
CA GLN A 77 1.27 6.34 -13.53
C GLN A 77 2.05 5.10 -13.98
N GLU A 78 3.30 5.25 -14.43
CA GLU A 78 4.18 4.13 -14.77
C GLU A 78 4.43 3.19 -13.58
N ASN A 79 4.63 3.76 -12.39
CA ASN A 79 4.83 2.96 -11.18
C ASN A 79 3.55 2.25 -10.73
N VAL A 80 2.40 2.91 -10.85
CA VAL A 80 1.09 2.28 -10.60
C VAL A 80 0.88 1.09 -11.54
N GLU A 81 1.09 1.28 -12.84
CA GLU A 81 0.92 0.20 -13.83
C GLU A 81 1.91 -0.94 -13.60
N LYS A 82 3.17 -0.64 -13.27
CA LYS A 82 4.18 -1.65 -12.91
C LYS A 82 3.79 -2.46 -11.68
N LEU A 83 3.15 -1.85 -10.69
CA LEU A 83 2.68 -2.56 -9.50
C LEU A 83 1.44 -3.40 -9.81
N LYS A 84 0.49 -2.89 -10.62
CA LYS A 84 -0.66 -3.67 -11.09
C LYS A 84 -0.24 -4.91 -11.86
N THR A 85 0.77 -4.82 -12.74
CA THR A 85 1.27 -6.00 -13.48
C THR A 85 1.92 -7.05 -12.58
N ARG A 86 2.35 -6.66 -11.37
CA ARG A 86 2.85 -7.56 -10.33
C ARG A 86 1.74 -8.11 -9.41
N GLY A 87 0.47 -7.81 -9.70
CA GLY A 87 -0.67 -8.29 -8.92
C GLY A 87 -1.03 -7.42 -7.71
N VAL A 88 -0.48 -6.20 -7.60
CA VAL A 88 -0.88 -5.26 -6.54
C VAL A 88 -2.24 -4.65 -6.90
N GLU A 89 -3.17 -4.71 -5.95
CA GLU A 89 -4.50 -4.15 -6.06
C GLU A 89 -4.51 -2.66 -5.66
N PHE A 90 -5.31 -1.85 -6.36
CA PHE A 90 -5.46 -0.42 -6.08
C PHE A 90 -6.93 -0.08 -5.83
N ILE A 91 -7.16 0.81 -4.86
CA ILE A 91 -8.48 1.39 -4.57
C ILE A 91 -8.41 2.91 -4.55
N GLY A 92 -9.05 3.54 -5.53
CA GLY A 92 -8.94 4.98 -5.77
C GLY A 92 -7.70 5.39 -6.56
N PRO A 93 -7.33 6.69 -6.53
CA PRO A 93 -7.89 7.75 -5.71
C PRO A 93 -9.27 8.24 -6.20
N GLU A 94 -9.97 9.04 -5.38
CA GLU A 94 -11.28 9.63 -5.71
C GLU A 94 -11.08 10.99 -6.41
N ALA A 95 -12.01 11.33 -7.30
CA ALA A 95 -12.18 12.71 -7.76
C ALA A 95 -12.87 13.55 -6.70
N GLY A 96 -12.42 14.78 -6.50
CA GLY A 96 -13.11 15.75 -5.65
C GLY A 96 -12.23 16.92 -5.26
N MET A 97 -12.69 17.70 -4.29
CA MET A 97 -11.93 18.82 -3.74
C MET A 97 -10.71 18.28 -2.97
N LEU A 98 -9.52 18.67 -3.43
CA LEU A 98 -8.26 18.31 -2.81
C LEU A 98 -7.91 19.31 -1.70
N ALA A 99 -7.07 18.90 -0.75
CA ALA A 99 -6.64 19.75 0.37
C ALA A 99 -5.95 21.07 -0.06
N CYS A 100 -5.45 21.13 -1.29
CA CYS A 100 -4.83 22.31 -1.90
C CYS A 100 -5.83 23.28 -2.56
N GLY A 101 -7.14 22.99 -2.51
CA GLY A 101 -8.19 23.84 -3.09
C GLY A 101 -8.47 23.61 -4.59
N TYR A 102 -7.79 22.65 -5.22
CA TYR A 102 -8.08 22.22 -6.60
C TYR A 102 -9.11 21.08 -6.61
N GLU A 103 -9.97 21.04 -7.61
CA GLU A 103 -10.81 19.88 -7.91
C GLU A 103 -10.05 18.94 -8.87
N GLY A 104 -10.00 17.65 -8.56
CA GLY A 104 -9.29 16.67 -9.37
C GLY A 104 -9.21 15.28 -8.74
N VAL A 105 -8.62 14.33 -9.47
CA VAL A 105 -8.38 12.97 -8.99
C VAL A 105 -7.13 12.96 -8.11
N GLY A 106 -7.23 12.45 -6.88
CA GLY A 106 -6.08 12.39 -5.97
C GLY A 106 -6.44 12.30 -4.48
N ARG A 107 -7.71 12.48 -4.14
CA ARG A 107 -8.20 12.34 -2.77
C ARG A 107 -8.16 10.87 -2.36
N LEU A 108 -7.80 10.60 -1.10
CA LEU A 108 -8.00 9.27 -0.51
C LEU A 108 -9.47 8.88 -0.62
N TRP A 109 -9.75 7.64 -1.01
CA TRP A 109 -11.10 7.09 -0.93
C TRP A 109 -11.65 7.13 0.50
N LYS A 110 -12.97 7.05 0.63
CA LYS A 110 -13.60 6.97 1.97
C LYS A 110 -13.06 5.74 2.71
N VAL A 111 -12.78 5.92 3.99
CA VAL A 111 -12.20 4.87 4.84
C VAL A 111 -13.11 3.63 4.86
N ASP A 112 -14.42 3.81 4.91
CA ASP A 112 -15.39 2.71 4.89
C ASP A 112 -15.30 1.88 3.60
N ASP A 113 -15.09 2.53 2.45
CA ASP A 113 -14.95 1.84 1.16
C ASP A 113 -13.60 1.11 1.06
N ILE A 114 -12.53 1.69 1.61
CA ILE A 114 -11.21 1.05 1.72
C ILE A 114 -11.30 -0.19 2.61
N ALA A 115 -11.92 -0.06 3.79
CA ALA A 115 -12.13 -1.17 4.72
C ALA A 115 -12.97 -2.28 4.10
N PHE A 116 -14.06 -1.93 3.42
CA PHE A 116 -14.90 -2.89 2.69
C PHE A 116 -14.11 -3.67 1.64
N ARG A 117 -13.26 -3.00 0.85
CA ARG A 117 -12.41 -3.68 -0.14
C ARG A 117 -11.38 -4.59 0.51
N ALA A 118 -10.75 -4.16 1.61
CA ALA A 118 -9.82 -4.98 2.36
C ALA A 118 -10.48 -6.26 2.90
N GLU A 119 -11.67 -6.13 3.51
CA GLU A 119 -12.45 -7.29 3.98
C GLU A 119 -12.84 -8.22 2.83
N PHE A 120 -13.20 -7.68 1.68
CA PHE A 120 -13.52 -8.48 0.50
C PHE A 120 -12.32 -9.31 0.04
N LEU A 121 -11.12 -8.73 -0.01
CA LEU A 121 -9.90 -9.43 -0.41
C LEU A 121 -9.52 -10.53 0.58
N LEU A 122 -9.62 -10.26 1.89
CA LEU A 122 -9.36 -11.26 2.94
C LEU A 122 -10.28 -12.49 2.76
N ARG A 123 -11.59 -12.28 2.58
CA ARG A 123 -12.56 -13.37 2.40
C ARG A 123 -12.36 -14.17 1.11
N GLN A 124 -11.82 -13.55 0.04
CA GLN A 124 -11.49 -14.26 -1.20
C GLN A 124 -10.28 -15.18 -1.00
N HIS A 125 -9.28 -14.72 -0.26
CA HIS A 125 -8.06 -15.47 0.01
C HIS A 125 -8.33 -16.73 0.84
N ASP A 126 -9.16 -16.60 1.90
CA ASP A 126 -9.57 -17.74 2.73
C ASP A 126 -10.23 -18.86 1.92
N ARG A 127 -11.01 -18.50 0.90
CA ARG A 127 -11.71 -19.47 0.03
C ARG A 127 -10.81 -20.15 -0.99
N LEU A 128 -9.62 -19.61 -1.29
CA LEU A 128 -8.67 -20.18 -2.23
C LEU A 128 -7.68 -21.14 -1.55
N ILE A 129 -7.52 -21.02 -0.23
CA ILE A 129 -6.58 -21.83 0.58
C ILE A 129 -7.29 -22.96 1.33
N ALA A 130 -8.60 -22.85 1.58
CA ALA A 130 -9.46 -23.91 2.13
C ALA A 130 -9.83 -24.98 1.09
#